data_AF-A0A9P6JVB4-F1
#
_entry.id   AF-A0A9P6JVB4-F1
#
_cell.length_a   1.000
_cell.length_b   1.000
_cell.length_c   1.000
_cell.angle_alpha   90.00
_cell.angle_beta   90.00
_cell.angle_gamma   90.00
#
_symmetry.space_group_name_H-M   'P 1'
#
loop_
_entity.id
_entity.type
_entity.pdbx_description
1 polymer ?
#
loop_
_entity_poly.entity_id
_entity_poly.type
_entity_poly.pdbx_seq_one_letter_code
_entity_poly.pdbx_strand_id
1 'polypeptide(L)'
;LILTLAAGAQQLAKYKAIVTCITAIEELAGVTILCSDKTGTLTTNKLTIDRSTIKTYGPFLADDVILLAAYASHAENQDTIDTSVVGALGDVGHARAGMKLLDFKPFNPVDKRTEITYREEATSKLKCVTKGMTGIIIELCTRNKTDHIENRLEADVEEFAACGSPCSRCRFRRT
;
A
#
# COMPACT_ATOMS: atom_id res chain seq x y z
N LEU A 1 -1.76 30.00 38.35
CA LEU A 1 -2.51 28.97 37.61
C LEU A 1 -2.43 29.23 36.10
N ILE A 2 -2.97 30.34 35.57
CA ILE A 2 -2.86 30.67 34.12
C ILE A 2 -1.41 30.77 33.62
N LEU A 3 -0.50 31.44 34.37
CA LEU A 3 0.92 31.53 34.00
C LEU A 3 1.60 30.16 33.94
N THR A 4 1.23 29.25 34.85
CA THR A 4 1.74 27.88 34.92
C THR A 4 1.24 27.04 33.75
N LEU A 5 -0.05 27.14 33.41
CA LEU A 5 -0.63 26.45 32.25
C LEU A 5 -0.09 27.01 30.92
N ALA A 6 0.13 28.32 30.82
CA ALA A 6 0.75 28.95 29.65
C ALA A 6 2.21 28.51 29.45
N ALA A 7 2.98 28.41 30.54
CA ALA A 7 4.33 27.85 30.50
C ALA A 7 4.30 26.36 30.10
N GLY A 8 3.33 25.59 30.60
CA GLY A 8 3.10 24.20 30.20
C GLY A 8 2.75 24.05 28.71
N ALA A 9 1.89 24.91 28.17
CA ALA A 9 1.55 24.95 26.75
C ALA A 9 2.78 25.23 25.88
N GLN A 10 3.62 26.19 26.28
CA GLN A 10 4.86 26.52 25.58
C GLN A 10 5.85 25.35 25.62
N GLN A 11 5.90 24.60 26.72
CA GLN A 11 6.76 23.43 26.85
C GLN A 11 6.26 22.27 25.99
N LEU A 12 4.95 22.00 25.95
CA LEU A 12 4.35 20.99 25.07
C LEU A 12 4.57 21.30 23.58
N ALA A 13 4.51 22.58 23.19
CA ALA A 13 4.80 23.02 21.83
C ALA A 13 6.25 22.68 21.40
N LYS A 14 7.23 22.76 22.33
CA LYS A 14 8.61 22.34 22.06
C LYS A 14 8.73 20.84 21.77
N TYR A 15 7.82 20.03 22.32
CA TYR A 15 7.71 18.60 22.05
C TYR A 15 6.80 18.26 20.86
N LYS A 16 6.50 19.24 20.00
CA LYS A 16 5.61 19.10 18.83
C LYS A 16 4.15 18.75 19.18
N ALA A 17 3.73 18.96 20.42
CA ALA A 17 2.34 18.85 20.84
C ALA A 17 1.69 20.25 20.87
N ILE A 18 0.83 20.53 19.88
CA ILE A 18 0.15 21.82 19.79
C ILE A 18 -1.12 21.77 20.64
N VAL A 19 -1.15 22.60 21.68
CA VAL A 19 -2.32 22.73 22.56
C VAL A 19 -3.16 23.93 22.10
N THR A 20 -4.39 23.67 21.65
CA THR A 20 -5.32 24.71 21.18
C THR A 20 -6.14 25.34 22.30
N CYS A 21 -6.37 24.60 23.39
CA CYS A 21 -7.12 25.05 24.57
C CYS A 21 -6.28 24.86 25.84
N ILE A 22 -6.06 25.92 26.62
CA ILE A 22 -5.21 25.88 27.84
C ILE A 22 -5.78 24.92 28.90
N THR A 23 -7.10 24.76 28.96
CA THR A 23 -7.79 23.81 29.87
C THR A 23 -7.52 22.35 29.52
N ALA A 24 -7.14 22.04 28.28
CA ALA A 24 -6.82 20.68 27.86
C ALA A 24 -5.58 20.12 28.58
N ILE A 25 -4.71 20.98 29.12
CA ILE A 25 -3.52 20.56 29.88
C ILE A 25 -3.92 19.91 31.21
N GLU A 26 -4.94 20.45 31.87
CA GLU A 26 -5.45 19.91 33.13
C GLU A 26 -6.22 18.61 32.89
N GLU A 27 -7.04 18.57 31.83
CA GLU A 27 -7.75 17.35 31.42
C GLU A 27 -6.77 16.23 31.06
N LEU A 28 -5.70 16.54 30.32
CA LEU A 28 -4.67 15.58 29.94
C LEU A 28 -3.94 14.99 31.15
N ALA A 29 -3.77 15.76 32.23
CA ALA A 29 -3.16 15.26 33.47
C ALA A 29 -4.04 14.21 34.20
N GLY A 30 -5.35 14.21 33.94
CA GLY A 30 -6.31 13.25 34.49
C GLY A 30 -6.63 12.06 33.57
N VAL A 31 -6.07 12.00 32.36
CA VAL A 31 -6.34 10.91 31.42
C VAL A 31 -5.70 9.61 31.89
N THR A 32 -6.53 8.57 32.05
CA THR A 32 -6.10 7.20 32.36
C THR A 32 -6.20 6.24 31.16
N ILE A 33 -7.01 6.58 30.16
CA ILE A 33 -7.20 5.78 28.94
C ILE A 33 -6.92 6.67 27.73
N LEU A 34 -5.91 6.30 26.95
CA LEU A 34 -5.56 6.94 25.69
C LEU A 34 -5.98 6.04 24.52
N CYS A 35 -7.00 6.44 23.78
CA CYS A 35 -7.38 5.81 22.52
C CYS A 35 -6.61 6.50 21.39
N SER A 36 -5.54 5.87 20.91
CA SER A 36 -4.75 6.37 19.77
C SER A 36 -5.12 5.60 18.50
N ASP A 37 -5.31 6.31 17.39
CA ASP A 37 -5.54 5.66 16.10
C ASP A 37 -4.24 5.02 15.57
N LYS A 38 -4.34 3.83 14.99
CA LYS A 38 -3.18 3.08 14.49
C LYS A 38 -2.57 3.77 13.27
N THR A 39 -3.41 4.21 12.33
CA THR A 39 -2.95 4.73 11.03
C THR A 39 -2.59 6.20 11.17
N GLY A 40 -1.31 6.54 10.98
CA GLY A 40 -0.84 7.94 11.02
C GLY A 40 -0.50 8.48 12.41
N THR A 41 -0.79 7.74 13.50
CA THR A 41 -0.29 8.08 14.86
C THR A 41 0.72 7.05 15.37
N LEU A 42 0.37 5.76 15.40
CA LEU A 42 1.28 4.70 15.86
C LEU A 42 2.22 4.20 14.75
N THR A 43 1.76 4.20 13.50
CA THR A 43 2.58 3.77 12.36
C THR A 43 3.17 4.97 11.65
N THR A 44 4.48 4.94 11.41
CA THR A 44 5.04 5.72 10.30
C THR A 44 4.42 5.15 9.04
N ASN A 45 3.66 5.96 8.30
CA ASN A 45 3.04 5.62 7.01
C ASN A 45 4.13 5.37 5.93
N LYS A 46 5.06 4.47 6.22
CA LYS A 46 6.23 4.06 5.44
C LYS A 46 6.13 2.56 5.33
N LEU A 47 5.62 2.11 4.20
CA LEU A 47 5.55 0.69 3.88
C LEU A 47 6.89 0.28 3.26
N THR A 48 7.34 -0.92 3.62
CA THR A 48 8.55 -1.54 3.06
C THR A 48 8.19 -2.93 2.61
N ILE A 49 8.56 -3.27 1.38
CA ILE A 49 8.35 -4.60 0.82
C ILE A 49 9.63 -5.40 1.03
N ASP A 50 9.53 -6.51 1.74
CA ASP A 50 10.60 -7.51 1.78
C ASP A 50 10.43 -8.45 0.59
N ARG A 51 11.50 -8.65 -0.19
CA ARG A 51 11.47 -9.55 -1.35
C ARG A 51 11.30 -11.02 -0.92
N SER A 52 11.73 -11.37 0.28
CA SER A 52 11.67 -12.74 0.81
C SER A 52 10.24 -13.20 1.12
N THR A 53 9.33 -12.26 1.37
CA THR A 53 7.94 -12.53 1.75
C THR A 53 7.00 -12.62 0.54
N ILE A 54 7.47 -12.31 -0.67
CA ILE A 54 6.64 -12.32 -1.87
C ILE A 54 6.32 -13.77 -2.27
N LYS A 55 5.04 -14.15 -2.19
CA LYS A 55 4.53 -15.42 -2.69
C LYS A 55 3.97 -15.26 -4.10
N THR A 56 4.35 -16.14 -5.01
CA THR A 56 3.81 -16.18 -6.39
C THR A 56 3.03 -17.47 -6.61
N TYR A 57 1.91 -17.37 -7.33
CA TYR A 57 0.98 -18.49 -7.60
C TYR A 57 0.87 -18.80 -9.11
N GLY A 58 1.80 -18.27 -9.89
CA GLY A 58 1.87 -18.45 -11.34
C GLY A 58 3.32 -18.59 -11.79
N PRO A 59 3.59 -18.61 -13.11
CA PRO A 59 4.92 -18.81 -13.67
C PRO A 59 5.82 -17.56 -13.58
N PHE A 60 5.65 -16.76 -12.52
CA PHE A 60 6.32 -15.47 -12.33
C PHE A 60 7.24 -15.53 -11.12
N LEU A 61 8.41 -14.90 -11.25
CA LEU A 61 9.34 -14.70 -10.14
C LEU A 61 8.92 -13.48 -9.30
N ALA A 62 9.48 -13.36 -8.10
CA ALA A 62 9.20 -12.21 -7.23
C ALA A 62 9.54 -10.87 -7.91
N ASP A 63 10.66 -10.80 -8.64
CA ASP A 63 11.09 -9.60 -9.36
C ASP A 63 10.11 -9.22 -10.48
N ASP A 64 9.55 -10.20 -11.20
CA ASP A 64 8.52 -9.96 -12.22
C ASP A 64 7.26 -9.33 -11.60
N VAL A 65 6.87 -9.82 -10.42
CA VAL A 65 5.69 -9.30 -9.71
C VAL A 65 5.94 -7.88 -9.22
N ILE A 66 7.13 -7.57 -8.71
CA ILE A 66 7.52 -6.21 -8.32
C ILE A 66 7.49 -5.29 -9.53
N LEU A 67 8.03 -5.72 -10.68
CA LEU A 67 8.02 -4.95 -11.92
C LEU A 67 6.59 -4.66 -12.39
N LEU A 68 5.72 -5.67 -12.43
CA LEU A 68 4.32 -5.50 -12.79
C LEU A 68 3.56 -4.61 -11.78
N ALA A 69 3.86 -4.74 -10.49
CA ALA A 69 3.31 -3.87 -9.46
C ALA A 69 3.77 -2.41 -9.67
N ALA A 70 5.03 -2.20 -10.07
CA ALA A 70 5.57 -0.89 -10.40
C ALA A 70 4.89 -0.30 -11.64
N TYR A 71 4.51 -1.11 -12.62
CA TYR A 71 3.74 -0.65 -13.79
C TYR A 71 2.37 -0.09 -13.37
N ALA A 72 1.70 -0.78 -12.45
CA ALA A 72 0.42 -0.34 -11.89
C ALA A 72 0.60 0.76 -10.82
N SER A 73 1.81 1.25 -10.57
CA SER A 73 2.12 2.29 -9.58
C SER A 73 2.54 3.58 -10.26
N HIS A 74 2.05 4.70 -9.75
CA HIS A 74 2.43 6.01 -10.27
C HIS A 74 3.13 6.80 -9.18
N ALA A 75 4.36 7.25 -9.45
CA ALA A 75 5.14 8.02 -8.48
C ALA A 75 4.46 9.33 -8.06
N GLU A 76 3.57 9.88 -8.89
CA GLU A 76 2.86 11.13 -8.60
C GLU A 76 1.69 10.94 -7.62
N ASN A 77 1.16 9.72 -7.44
CA ASN A 77 -0.01 9.49 -6.59
C ASN A 77 0.28 9.61 -5.08
N GLN A 78 1.54 9.81 -4.65
CA GLN A 78 1.96 9.95 -3.25
C GLN A 78 1.42 8.88 -2.27
N ASP A 79 0.92 7.77 -2.79
CA ASP A 79 0.50 6.63 -1.98
C ASP A 79 1.72 5.92 -1.42
N THR A 80 1.62 5.53 -0.15
CA THR A 80 2.73 4.91 0.58
C THR A 80 3.00 3.50 0.07
N ILE A 81 1.97 2.85 -0.50
CA ILE A 81 2.08 1.58 -1.23
C ILE A 81 2.89 1.80 -2.52
N ASP A 82 2.53 2.78 -3.35
CA ASP A 82 3.20 3.04 -4.63
C ASP A 82 4.67 3.39 -4.44
N THR A 83 4.95 4.23 -3.43
CA THR A 83 6.32 4.61 -3.07
C THR A 83 7.15 3.39 -2.65
N SER A 84 6.55 2.46 -1.88
CA SER A 84 7.24 1.24 -1.44
C SER A 84 7.53 0.26 -2.59
N VAL A 85 6.62 0.14 -3.56
CA VAL A 85 6.79 -0.71 -4.74
C VAL A 85 7.89 -0.14 -5.65
N VAL A 86 7.85 1.17 -5.91
CA VAL A 86 8.87 1.85 -6.73
C VAL A 86 10.24 1.79 -6.04
N GLY A 87 10.28 1.96 -4.71
CA GLY A 87 11.50 1.80 -3.92
C GLY A 87 12.04 0.37 -3.94
N ALA A 88 11.18 -0.66 -3.96
CA ALA A 88 11.61 -2.06 -4.01
C ALA A 88 12.24 -2.43 -5.36
N LEU A 89 11.84 -1.79 -6.46
CA LEU A 89 12.41 -2.01 -7.79
C LEU A 89 13.80 -1.36 -7.94
N GLY A 90 14.02 -0.20 -7.32
CA GLY A 90 15.29 0.54 -7.34
C GLY A 90 15.53 1.36 -8.61
N ASP A 91 15.24 0.82 -9.80
CA ASP A 91 15.37 1.52 -11.08
C ASP A 91 14.00 1.84 -11.70
N VAL A 92 13.57 3.10 -11.51
CA VAL A 92 12.27 3.60 -12.02
C VAL A 92 12.25 3.72 -13.55
N GLY A 93 13.40 3.88 -14.18
CA GLY A 93 13.52 3.96 -15.64
C GLY A 93 13.26 2.62 -16.31
N HIS A 94 13.75 1.54 -15.69
CA HIS A 94 13.48 0.16 -16.13
C HIS A 94 12.00 -0.20 -16.10
N ALA A 95 11.26 0.37 -15.15
CA ALA A 95 9.82 0.15 -15.02
C ALA A 95 9.01 0.68 -16.22
N ARG A 96 9.57 1.55 -17.07
CA ARG A 96 8.85 2.11 -18.24
C ARG A 96 9.51 1.75 -19.56
N ALA A 97 10.67 1.10 -19.54
CA ALA A 97 11.38 0.69 -20.74
C ALA A 97 10.58 -0.39 -21.50
N GLY A 98 10.28 -0.15 -22.77
CA GLY A 98 9.64 -1.13 -23.65
C GLY A 98 8.12 -1.28 -23.51
N MET A 99 7.45 -0.35 -22.81
CA MET A 99 5.98 -0.29 -22.79
C MET A 99 5.46 1.07 -23.26
N LYS A 100 4.36 1.04 -24.00
CA LYS A 100 3.56 2.22 -24.31
C LYS A 100 2.30 2.23 -23.44
N LEU A 101 2.22 3.16 -22.51
CA LEU A 101 1.01 3.39 -21.70
C LEU A 101 -0.17 3.77 -22.60
N LEU A 102 -1.33 3.14 -22.39
CA LEU A 102 -2.57 3.46 -23.11
C LEU A 102 -3.62 4.05 -22.18
N ASP A 103 -3.87 3.37 -21.06
CA ASP A 103 -4.87 3.80 -20.08
C ASP A 103 -4.37 3.50 -18.66
N PHE A 104 -4.70 4.39 -17.74
CA PHE A 104 -4.38 4.25 -16.32
C PHE A 104 -5.55 4.69 -15.48
N LYS A 105 -6.04 3.78 -14.64
CA LYS A 105 -7.12 4.03 -13.68
C LYS A 105 -6.53 4.05 -12.28
N PRO A 106 -6.46 5.22 -11.61
CA PRO A 106 -5.95 5.33 -10.24
C PRO A 106 -6.83 4.55 -9.26
N PHE A 107 -6.34 4.39 -8.02
CA PHE A 107 -7.10 3.68 -7.00
C PHE A 107 -8.46 4.35 -6.75
N ASN A 108 -9.53 3.57 -6.88
CA ASN A 108 -10.88 3.99 -6.51
C ASN A 108 -11.32 3.28 -5.22
N PRO A 109 -11.75 3.99 -4.16
CA PRO A 109 -12.26 3.37 -2.92
C PRO A 109 -13.44 2.42 -3.10
N VAL A 110 -14.19 2.54 -4.20
CA VAL A 110 -15.29 1.63 -4.55
C VAL A 110 -14.75 0.36 -5.20
N ASP A 111 -13.91 0.49 -6.23
CA ASP A 111 -13.34 -0.65 -6.97
C ASP A 111 -12.19 -1.33 -6.22
N LYS A 112 -11.60 -0.64 -5.24
CA LYS A 112 -10.53 -1.09 -4.34
C LYS A 112 -9.31 -1.66 -5.08
N ARG A 113 -9.05 -1.10 -6.27
CA ARG A 113 -7.96 -1.50 -7.16
C ARG A 113 -7.50 -0.34 -8.04
N THR A 114 -6.29 -0.50 -8.56
CA THR A 114 -5.67 0.34 -9.60
C THR A 114 -5.47 -0.55 -10.83
N GLU A 115 -5.62 0.02 -12.03
CA GLU A 115 -5.51 -0.73 -13.27
C GLU A 115 -4.67 0.06 -14.29
N ILE A 116 -3.78 -0.64 -14.98
CA ILE A 116 -3.00 -0.09 -16.08
C ILE A 116 -3.17 -0.96 -17.32
N THR A 117 -3.42 -0.32 -18.45
CA THR A 117 -3.39 -0.95 -19.76
C THR A 117 -2.22 -0.39 -20.56
N TYR A 118 -1.35 -1.28 -21.02
CA TYR A 118 -0.19 -0.92 -21.82
C TYR A 118 -0.05 -1.83 -23.03
N ARG A 119 0.65 -1.32 -24.04
CA ARG A 119 1.12 -2.10 -25.19
C ARG A 119 2.59 -2.41 -25.00
N GLU A 120 2.93 -3.68 -25.01
CA GLU A 120 4.33 -4.11 -24.97
C GLU A 120 4.97 -3.91 -26.34
N GLU A 121 6.11 -3.22 -26.42
CA GLU A 121 6.76 -2.91 -27.71
C GLU A 121 7.33 -4.17 -28.37
N ALA A 122 7.87 -5.10 -27.58
CA ALA A 122 8.49 -6.33 -28.08
C ALA A 122 7.49 -7.28 -28.78
N THR A 123 6.24 -7.33 -28.33
CA THR A 123 5.23 -8.26 -28.88
C THR A 123 4.05 -7.56 -29.55
N SER A 124 3.97 -6.23 -29.45
CA SER A 124 2.82 -5.41 -29.86
C SER A 124 1.47 -5.85 -29.26
N LYS A 125 1.48 -6.70 -28.22
CA LYS A 125 0.26 -7.18 -27.55
C LYS A 125 -0.22 -6.19 -26.50
N LEU A 126 -1.54 -6.12 -26.36
CA LEU A 126 -2.20 -5.38 -25.30
C LEU A 126 -2.21 -6.21 -24.02
N LYS A 127 -1.77 -5.59 -22.93
CA LYS A 127 -1.70 -6.21 -21.62
C LYS A 127 -2.32 -5.29 -20.59
N CYS A 128 -3.04 -5.88 -19.65
CA CYS A 128 -3.61 -5.18 -18.51
C CYS A 128 -3.03 -5.75 -17.22
N VAL A 129 -2.57 -4.88 -16.32
CA VAL A 129 -2.15 -5.23 -14.96
C VAL A 129 -3.07 -4.50 -14.00
N THR A 130 -3.50 -5.20 -12.95
CA THR A 130 -4.25 -4.59 -11.86
C THR A 130 -3.63 -4.95 -10.53
N LYS A 131 -3.63 -4.01 -9.60
CA LYS A 131 -3.23 -4.20 -8.20
C LYS A 131 -4.35 -3.76 -7.29
N GLY A 132 -4.54 -4.42 -6.16
CA GLY A 132 -5.61 -4.06 -5.24
C GLY A 132 -5.76 -5.03 -4.09
N MET A 133 -6.92 -4.98 -3.45
CA MET A 133 -7.25 -5.89 -2.36
C MET A 133 -7.40 -7.33 -2.87
N THR A 134 -6.91 -8.27 -2.05
CA THR A 134 -6.86 -9.69 -2.40
C THR A 134 -8.22 -10.25 -2.83
N GLY A 135 -9.29 -9.98 -2.06
CA GLY A 135 -10.65 -10.47 -2.38
C GLY A 135 -11.13 -10.04 -3.77
N ILE A 136 -11.01 -8.75 -4.09
CA ILE A 136 -11.40 -8.21 -5.41
C ILE A 136 -10.57 -8.82 -6.52
N ILE A 137 -9.26 -8.97 -6.32
CA ILE A 137 -8.36 -9.53 -7.32
C ILE A 137 -8.68 -11.01 -7.59
N ILE A 138 -9.05 -11.80 -6.56
CA ILE A 138 -9.48 -13.20 -6.70
C ILE A 138 -10.76 -13.28 -7.54
N GLU A 139 -11.75 -12.45 -7.27
CA GLU A 139 -13.02 -12.45 -8.02
C GLU A 139 -12.80 -12.15 -9.51
N LEU A 140 -11.84 -11.27 -9.82
CA LEU A 140 -11.50 -10.98 -11.21
C LEU A 140 -10.81 -12.19 -11.89
N CYS A 141 -10.13 -13.07 -11.15
CA CYS A 141 -9.41 -14.25 -11.65
C CYS A 141 -10.35 -15.32 -12.22
N THR A 142 -10.73 -15.19 -13.49
CA THR A 142 -11.56 -16.15 -14.21
C THR A 142 -10.80 -17.28 -14.92
N ARG A 143 -9.46 -17.21 -15.00
CA ARG A 143 -8.61 -18.22 -15.66
C ARG A 143 -7.61 -18.80 -14.65
N ASN A 144 -7.41 -20.12 -14.69
CA ASN A 144 -6.55 -20.88 -13.76
C ASN A 144 -6.94 -20.73 -12.27
N LYS A 145 -8.22 -20.48 -12.00
CA LYS A 145 -8.77 -20.51 -10.65
C LYS A 145 -9.04 -21.97 -10.29
N THR A 146 -8.21 -22.53 -9.42
CA THR A 146 -8.44 -23.83 -8.80
C THR A 146 -8.68 -23.59 -7.32
N ASP A 147 -9.63 -24.30 -6.71
CA ASP A 147 -9.97 -24.14 -5.28
C ASP A 147 -8.74 -24.27 -4.37
N HIS A 148 -7.78 -25.12 -4.76
CA HIS A 148 -6.51 -25.27 -4.06
C HIS A 148 -5.66 -23.97 -4.03
N ILE A 149 -5.65 -23.18 -5.11
CA ILE A 149 -4.88 -21.93 -5.18
C ILE A 149 -5.57 -20.84 -4.38
N GLU A 150 -6.90 -20.81 -4.40
CA GLU A 150 -7.71 -19.88 -3.61
C GLU A 150 -7.51 -20.11 -2.11
N ASN A 151 -7.68 -21.35 -1.65
CA ASN A 151 -7.49 -21.71 -0.24
C ASN A 151 -6.06 -21.44 0.25
N ARG A 152 -5.05 -21.76 -0.57
CA ARG A 152 -3.64 -21.52 -0.22
C ARG A 152 -3.36 -20.02 -0.07
N LEU A 153 -3.89 -19.21 -0.98
CA LEU A 153 -3.74 -17.77 -0.90
C LEU A 153 -4.45 -17.19 0.32
N GLU A 154 -5.67 -17.62 0.63
CA GLU A 154 -6.37 -17.15 1.82
C GLU A 154 -5.57 -17.46 3.09
N ALA A 155 -5.00 -18.66 3.19
CA ALA A 155 -4.11 -19.03 4.29
C ALA A 155 -2.86 -18.14 4.37
N ASP A 156 -2.18 -17.90 3.25
CA ASP A 156 -1.00 -17.03 3.20
C ASP A 156 -1.37 -15.58 3.59
N VAL A 157 -2.55 -15.08 3.18
CA VAL A 157 -3.05 -13.73 3.55
C VAL A 157 -3.36 -13.64 5.04
N GLU A 158 -3.96 -14.67 5.62
CA GLU A 158 -4.19 -14.74 7.06
C GLU A 158 -2.87 -14.76 7.85
N GLU A 159 -1.86 -15.50 7.37
CA GLU A 159 -0.53 -15.53 7.97
C GLU A 159 0.11 -14.12 7.99
N PHE A 160 0.08 -13.41 6.86
CA PHE A 160 0.61 -12.05 6.79
C PHE A 160 -0.21 -11.03 7.60
N ALA A 161 -1.53 -11.21 7.68
CA ALA A 161 -2.41 -10.38 8.51
C ALA A 161 -2.11 -10.59 10.00
N ALA A 162 -1.84 -11.83 10.42
CA ALA A 162 -1.43 -12.17 11.79
C ALA A 162 -0.08 -11.55 12.16
N CYS A 163 0.84 -11.42 11.19
CA CYS A 163 2.11 -10.69 11.35
C CYS A 163 1.95 -9.15 11.31
N GLY A 164 0.73 -8.62 11.16
CA GLY A 164 0.46 -7.18 11.19
C GLY A 164 0.89 -6.41 9.93
N SER A 165 1.19 -7.11 8.83
CA SER A 165 1.67 -6.51 7.57
C SER A 165 0.52 -6.27 6.59
N PRO A 166 0.36 -5.07 6.01
CA PRO A 166 -0.62 -4.82 4.96
C PRO A 166 -0.31 -5.66 3.72
N CYS A 167 -1.27 -6.48 3.28
CA CYS A 167 -1.13 -7.33 2.10
C CYS A 167 -1.75 -6.67 0.86
N SER A 168 -0.96 -6.49 -0.20
CA SER A 168 -1.45 -6.05 -1.50
C SER A 168 -1.23 -7.14 -2.55
N ARG A 169 -2.19 -7.33 -3.46
CA ARG A 169 -2.13 -8.37 -4.51
C ARG A 169 -2.06 -7.74 -5.89
N CYS A 170 -1.18 -8.28 -6.73
CA CYS A 170 -1.06 -7.90 -8.14
C CYS A 170 -1.53 -9.04 -9.05
N ARG A 171 -2.34 -8.71 -10.05
CA ARG A 171 -2.80 -9.64 -11.08
C ARG A 171 -2.50 -9.10 -12.46
N PHE A 172 -2.11 -10.03 -13.33
CA PHE A 172 -1.84 -9.78 -14.73
C PHE A 172 -2.89 -10.45 -15.63
N ARG A 173 -3.44 -9.68 -16.57
CA ARG A 173 -4.37 -10.15 -17.60
C ARG A 173 -3.72 -9.93 -18.98
N ARG A 174 -3.37 -11.04 -19.66
CA ARG A 174 -3.09 -11.04 -21.11
C ARG A 174 -4.42 -11.05 -21.86
N THR A 175 -4.73 -9.97 -22.58
CA THR A 175 -5.77 -9.95 -23.61
C THR A 175 -5.20 -10.41 -24.94
#